data_AF-A0A1V2RFB4-F1
#
_entry.id   AF-A0A1V2RFB4-F1
#
_cell.length_a   1.000
_cell.length_b   1.000
_cell.length_c   1.000
_cell.angle_alpha   90.00
_cell.angle_beta   90.00
_cell.angle_gamma   90.00
#
_symmetry.space_group_name_H-M   'P 1'
#
loop_
_entity.id
_entity.type
_entity.pdbx_description
1 polymer ?
#
loop_
_entity_poly.entity_id
_entity_poly.type
_entity_poly.pdbx_seq_one_letter_code
_entity_poly.pdbx_strand_id
1 'polypeptide(L)'
;MASARPADCESVAGGGLGTPRSFTSARTWWVVPGLLAALACAGCTAGSPVAEQTRDYELPARLCDIPMNEATAAALFPPGEEVDVSWRPDWVDVWLDCVVEVDGTGVIQVRAKPSMTYEDEDGIAEFLEDLRHDVQMEDGRTVGGSPHEYIVWDDYAAIRMECAEAPERGFSAVNLSISLAWAEEYQDFGDELEQFLQPYAEDFLAAQEPGTCDPA
;
A
#
# COMPACT_ATOMS: atom_id res chain seq x y z
N MET A 1 -11.57 -16.55 43.21
CA MET A 1 -12.20 -17.86 42.93
C MET A 1 -12.23 -18.01 41.42
N ALA A 2 -11.36 -18.88 40.91
CA ALA A 2 -11.15 -19.12 39.48
C ALA A 2 -12.23 -20.06 38.94
N SER A 3 -12.77 -19.75 37.76
CA SER A 3 -13.55 -20.69 36.96
C SER A 3 -12.99 -20.67 35.55
N ALA A 4 -12.12 -21.65 35.29
CA ALA A 4 -11.61 -21.96 33.96
C ALA A 4 -12.73 -22.66 33.16
N ARG A 5 -12.93 -22.23 31.92
CA ARG A 5 -13.76 -22.94 30.93
C ARG A 5 -12.85 -23.78 30.03
N PRO A 6 -13.27 -25.00 29.64
CA PRO A 6 -12.48 -25.89 28.80
C PRO A 6 -12.47 -25.41 27.34
N ALA A 7 -11.36 -25.70 26.68
CA ALA A 7 -11.17 -25.57 25.25
C ALA A 7 -11.92 -26.70 24.52
N ASP A 8 -12.79 -26.32 23.58
CA ASP A 8 -13.41 -27.26 22.64
C ASP A 8 -12.51 -27.36 21.39
N CYS A 9 -11.92 -28.54 21.21
CA CYS A 9 -11.26 -28.95 19.98
C CYS A 9 -12.33 -29.48 19.02
N GLU A 10 -12.73 -28.70 18.02
CA GLU A 10 -13.45 -29.23 16.85
C GLU A 10 -12.48 -29.45 15.70
N SER A 11 -12.22 -30.73 15.42
CA SER A 11 -11.55 -31.19 14.21
C SER A 11 -12.58 -31.24 13.07
N VAL A 12 -12.34 -30.50 11.98
CA VAL A 12 -13.02 -30.78 10.72
C VAL A 12 -11.99 -31.24 9.70
N ALA A 13 -12.00 -32.56 9.53
CA ALA A 13 -11.40 -33.25 8.41
C ALA A 13 -12.25 -33.03 7.14
N GLY A 14 -11.59 -32.62 6.06
CA GLY A 14 -12.10 -32.68 4.69
C GLY A 14 -10.94 -32.36 3.76
N GLY A 15 -10.30 -33.29 3.06
CA GLY A 15 -10.90 -34.40 2.33
C GLY A 15 -11.09 -33.97 0.88
N GLY A 16 -10.00 -33.67 0.17
CA GLY A 16 -10.01 -33.21 -1.22
C GLY A 16 -8.81 -33.75 -2.01
N LEU A 17 -8.73 -35.07 -2.15
CA LEU A 17 -7.80 -35.75 -3.06
C LEU A 17 -8.26 -35.50 -4.51
N GLY A 18 -7.79 -34.41 -5.11
CA GLY A 18 -7.99 -34.07 -6.52
C GLY A 18 -6.82 -34.51 -7.40
N THR A 19 -6.91 -35.73 -7.91
CA THR A 19 -6.30 -36.31 -9.14
C THR A 19 -5.02 -35.71 -9.76
N PRO A 20 -3.98 -36.54 -10.00
CA PRO A 20 -2.84 -36.18 -10.85
C PRO A 20 -3.24 -36.21 -12.34
N ARG A 21 -3.08 -35.09 -13.06
CA ARG A 21 -3.10 -35.10 -14.53
C ARG A 21 -1.68 -35.35 -15.04
N SER A 22 -1.44 -36.62 -15.36
CA SER A 22 -0.36 -37.07 -16.23
C SER A 22 -0.58 -36.52 -17.64
N PHE A 23 0.33 -35.70 -18.14
CA PHE A 23 0.51 -35.52 -19.58
C PHE A 23 1.74 -36.28 -20.04
N THR A 24 1.44 -37.26 -20.87
CA THR A 24 2.31 -38.15 -21.61
C THR A 24 3.18 -37.41 -22.62
N SER A 25 4.49 -37.68 -22.54
CA SER A 25 5.31 -38.24 -23.62
C SER A 25 5.22 -37.62 -25.02
N ALA A 26 6.30 -36.94 -25.42
CA ALA A 26 6.82 -37.02 -26.78
C ALA A 26 8.36 -36.97 -26.75
N ARG A 27 8.97 -38.15 -26.60
CA ARG A 27 10.36 -38.41 -27.00
C ARG A 27 10.44 -38.27 -28.52
N THR A 28 11.30 -37.38 -29.02
CA THR A 28 11.97 -37.64 -30.30
C THR A 28 13.45 -37.33 -30.15
N TRP A 29 14.22 -38.40 -30.25
CA TRP A 29 15.67 -38.43 -30.24
C TRP A 29 16.18 -38.02 -31.63
N TRP A 30 17.10 -37.06 -31.68
CA TRP A 30 18.08 -36.99 -32.76
C TRP A 30 19.46 -36.87 -32.11
N VAL A 31 20.19 -37.98 -32.19
CA VAL A 31 21.60 -38.10 -31.86
C VAL A 31 22.38 -37.48 -33.02
N VAL A 32 23.07 -36.37 -32.78
CA VAL A 32 24.14 -35.88 -33.67
C VAL A 32 25.46 -36.11 -32.94
N PRO A 33 26.31 -37.04 -33.39
CA PRO A 33 27.64 -37.21 -32.85
C PRO A 33 28.62 -36.32 -33.62
N GLY A 34 29.41 -35.54 -32.88
CA GLY A 34 30.65 -34.94 -33.38
C GLY A 34 30.69 -33.43 -33.25
N LEU A 35 31.42 -32.92 -32.26
CA LEU A 35 32.83 -32.55 -32.42
C LEU A 35 33.36 -32.05 -31.07
N LEU A 36 34.42 -32.69 -30.59
CA LEU A 36 35.22 -32.25 -29.46
C LEU A 36 35.88 -30.91 -29.81
N ALA A 37 35.48 -29.84 -29.13
CA ALA A 37 36.28 -28.64 -28.95
C ALA A 37 36.34 -28.33 -27.46
N ALA A 38 37.45 -28.76 -26.84
CA ALA A 38 37.81 -28.36 -25.49
C ALA A 38 38.17 -26.86 -25.50
N LEU A 39 37.21 -26.00 -25.17
CA LEU A 39 37.50 -24.65 -24.67
C LEU A 39 37.21 -24.65 -23.16
N ALA A 40 38.28 -24.76 -22.39
CA ALA A 40 38.31 -24.36 -21.00
C ALA A 40 38.19 -22.83 -20.94
N CYS A 41 36.98 -22.30 -21.02
CA CYS A 41 36.67 -20.97 -20.54
C CYS A 41 36.43 -21.11 -19.04
N ALA A 42 37.40 -20.64 -18.26
CA ALA A 42 37.23 -20.37 -16.84
C ALA A 42 35.88 -19.70 -16.62
N GLY A 43 35.05 -20.36 -15.81
CA GLY A 43 33.74 -19.87 -15.43
C GLY A 43 33.90 -18.56 -14.67
N CYS A 44 33.79 -17.45 -15.39
CA CYS A 44 33.03 -16.34 -14.84
C CYS A 44 31.61 -16.87 -14.74
N THR A 45 31.17 -17.18 -13.53
CA THR A 45 29.77 -17.18 -13.17
C THR A 45 29.27 -15.77 -13.45
N ALA A 46 28.94 -15.51 -14.71
CA ALA A 46 28.11 -14.41 -15.11
C ALA A 46 26.76 -14.70 -14.47
N GLY A 47 26.63 -14.29 -13.20
CA GLY A 47 25.31 -13.99 -12.66
C GLY A 47 24.71 -13.06 -13.70
N SER A 48 23.66 -13.53 -14.36
CA SER A 48 22.83 -12.66 -15.19
C SER A 48 22.64 -11.39 -14.36
N PRO A 49 23.04 -10.21 -14.85
CA PRO A 49 22.72 -8.99 -14.13
C PRO A 49 21.23 -9.06 -13.90
N VAL A 50 20.84 -9.10 -12.62
CA VAL A 50 19.46 -8.84 -12.24
C VAL A 50 19.20 -7.49 -12.91
N ALA A 51 18.37 -7.50 -13.96
CA ALA A 51 18.06 -6.27 -14.66
C ALA A 51 17.56 -5.33 -13.58
N GLU A 52 18.30 -4.25 -13.32
CA GLU A 52 17.82 -3.18 -12.46
C GLU A 52 16.48 -2.79 -13.08
N GLN A 53 15.38 -3.12 -12.40
CA GLN A 53 14.06 -2.80 -12.91
C GLN A 53 13.98 -1.28 -12.95
N THR A 54 13.95 -0.71 -14.17
CA THR A 54 13.92 0.74 -14.37
C THR A 54 12.49 1.24 -14.43
N ARG A 55 12.31 2.50 -14.03
CA ARG A 55 11.09 3.25 -14.24
C ARG A 55 11.22 4.04 -15.54
N ASP A 56 10.35 3.77 -16.50
CA ASP A 56 10.37 4.41 -17.83
C ASP A 56 9.35 5.56 -17.95
N TYR A 57 8.44 5.69 -16.97
CA TYR A 57 7.50 6.81 -16.87
C TYR A 57 8.02 7.97 -16.01
N GLU A 58 7.46 9.16 -16.27
CA GLU A 58 7.64 10.35 -15.43
C GLU A 58 6.66 10.33 -14.26
N LEU A 59 7.11 10.74 -13.07
CA LEU A 59 6.21 10.86 -11.92
C LEU A 59 5.16 11.95 -12.19
N PRO A 60 3.90 11.73 -11.79
CA PRO A 60 2.89 12.76 -11.92
C PRO A 60 3.22 13.94 -11.00
N ALA A 61 3.04 15.17 -11.47
CA ALA A 61 3.26 16.37 -10.64
C ALA A 61 2.26 16.53 -9.49
N ARG A 62 1.15 15.78 -9.54
CA ARG A 62 0.10 15.73 -8.52
C ARG A 62 -0.31 14.29 -8.27
N LEU A 63 -0.51 13.96 -7.01
CA LEU A 63 -1.12 12.71 -6.60
C LEU A 63 -2.54 13.03 -6.16
N CYS A 64 -3.55 12.46 -6.84
CA CYS A 64 -4.96 12.65 -6.51
C CYS A 64 -5.37 14.13 -6.42
N ASP A 65 -4.97 14.92 -7.43
CA ASP A 65 -5.13 16.38 -7.48
C ASP A 65 -4.46 17.17 -6.34
N ILE A 66 -3.63 16.57 -5.49
CA ILE A 66 -2.80 17.28 -4.52
C ILE A 66 -1.37 17.42 -5.05
N PRO A 67 -0.73 18.59 -4.96
CA PRO A 67 0.69 18.75 -5.29
C PRO A 67 1.55 17.72 -4.57
N MET A 68 2.57 17.21 -5.25
CA MET A 68 3.43 16.16 -4.72
C MET A 68 4.89 16.56 -4.86
N ASN A 69 5.71 16.27 -3.83
CA ASN A 69 7.15 16.40 -3.92
C ASN A 69 7.74 15.16 -4.61
N GLU A 70 8.18 15.31 -5.85
CA GLU A 70 8.76 14.21 -6.65
C GLU A 70 9.94 13.51 -5.95
N ALA A 71 10.75 14.23 -5.17
CA ALA A 71 11.94 13.66 -4.53
C ALA A 71 11.60 12.69 -3.41
N THR A 72 10.57 12.99 -2.61
CA THR A 72 10.10 12.08 -1.55
C THR A 72 9.16 11.01 -2.10
N ALA A 73 8.41 11.32 -3.16
CA ALA A 73 7.51 10.37 -3.81
C ALA A 73 8.25 9.26 -4.56
N ALA A 74 9.43 9.54 -5.12
CA ALA A 74 10.07 8.67 -6.09
C ALA A 74 10.24 7.21 -5.62
N ALA A 75 10.48 7.00 -4.33
CA ALA A 75 10.67 5.67 -3.76
C ALA A 75 9.36 4.87 -3.59
N LEU A 76 8.20 5.55 -3.54
CA LEU A 76 6.89 4.91 -3.39
C LEU A 76 6.36 4.32 -4.71
N PHE A 77 6.95 4.73 -5.84
CA PHE A 77 6.53 4.33 -7.17
C PHE A 77 7.38 3.16 -7.68
N PRO A 78 6.77 2.01 -8.02
CA PRO A 78 7.52 0.86 -8.50
C PRO A 78 8.05 1.07 -9.93
N PRO A 79 9.00 0.25 -10.38
CA PRO A 79 9.36 0.16 -11.79
C PRO A 79 8.15 -0.13 -12.70
N GLY A 80 8.23 0.28 -13.97
CA GLY A 80 7.15 0.09 -14.96
C GLY A 80 7.28 1.03 -16.15
N GLU A 81 6.34 0.93 -17.10
CA GLU A 81 6.35 1.68 -18.36
C GLU A 81 5.38 2.87 -18.38
N GLU A 82 4.19 2.69 -17.81
CA GLU A 82 3.12 3.69 -17.82
C GLU A 82 2.53 3.90 -16.43
N VAL A 83 2.14 5.13 -16.11
CA VAL A 83 1.45 5.50 -14.87
C VAL A 83 0.11 6.17 -15.17
N ASP A 84 -0.94 5.74 -14.47
CA ASP A 84 -2.27 6.34 -14.51
C ASP A 84 -2.74 6.67 -13.10
N VAL A 85 -3.54 7.72 -12.95
CA VAL A 85 -4.12 8.13 -11.67
C VAL A 85 -5.63 8.19 -11.84
N SER A 86 -6.33 7.31 -11.14
CA SER A 86 -7.78 7.15 -11.25
C SER A 86 -8.49 7.52 -9.95
N TRP A 87 -9.65 8.15 -10.08
CA TRP A 87 -10.53 8.50 -8.97
C TRP A 87 -11.66 7.49 -8.82
N ARG A 88 -11.92 7.02 -7.61
CA ARG A 88 -12.96 6.01 -7.31
C ARG A 88 -13.95 6.53 -6.28
N PRO A 89 -15.05 7.19 -6.68
CA PRO A 89 -16.02 7.77 -5.75
C PRO A 89 -17.00 6.71 -5.20
N ASP A 90 -16.53 5.49 -4.92
CA ASP A 90 -17.40 4.33 -4.72
C ASP A 90 -17.97 4.23 -3.27
N TRP A 91 -17.53 5.10 -2.34
CA TRP A 91 -17.87 5.03 -0.92
C TRP A 91 -18.51 6.33 -0.41
N VAL A 92 -19.68 6.21 0.24
CA VAL A 92 -20.48 7.35 0.70
C VAL A 92 -19.82 8.17 1.83
N ASP A 93 -18.83 7.59 2.50
CA ASP A 93 -18.20 8.17 3.70
C ASP A 93 -16.71 8.49 3.50
N VAL A 94 -16.19 8.38 2.28
CA VAL A 94 -14.79 8.67 1.95
C VAL A 94 -14.75 9.90 1.05
N TRP A 95 -14.03 10.95 1.46
CA TRP A 95 -13.90 12.18 0.68
C TRP A 95 -12.98 12.01 -0.53
N LEU A 96 -11.98 11.16 -0.39
CA LEU A 96 -10.94 10.91 -1.36
C LEU A 96 -10.69 9.41 -1.40
N ASP A 97 -10.89 8.77 -2.55
CA ASP A 97 -10.36 7.42 -2.81
C ASP A 97 -9.77 7.44 -4.22
N CYS A 98 -8.46 7.34 -4.27
CA CYS A 98 -7.67 7.51 -5.47
C CYS A 98 -6.65 6.38 -5.58
N VAL A 99 -6.53 5.83 -6.78
CA VAL A 99 -5.65 4.71 -7.07
C VAL A 99 -4.68 5.13 -8.17
N VAL A 100 -3.39 4.99 -7.89
CA VAL A 100 -2.33 5.06 -8.89
C VAL A 100 -2.12 3.66 -9.44
N GLU A 101 -2.14 3.55 -10.76
CA GLU A 101 -1.85 2.32 -11.47
C GLU A 101 -0.51 2.44 -12.20
N VAL A 102 0.31 1.40 -12.13
CA VAL A 102 1.49 1.24 -12.98
C VAL A 102 1.28 0.01 -13.84
N ASP A 103 1.38 0.18 -15.17
CA ASP A 103 1.09 -0.85 -16.17
C ASP A 103 -0.29 -1.53 -15.96
N GLY A 104 -1.29 -0.73 -15.52
CA GLY A 104 -2.66 -1.18 -15.25
C GLY A 104 -2.85 -1.98 -13.96
N THR A 105 -1.85 -2.00 -13.07
CA THR A 105 -1.96 -2.61 -11.73
C THR A 105 -2.00 -1.50 -10.68
N GLY A 106 -2.99 -1.53 -9.77
CA GLY A 106 -3.05 -0.57 -8.65
C GLY A 106 -1.86 -0.75 -7.70
N VAL A 107 -1.04 0.28 -7.58
CA VAL A 107 0.21 0.26 -6.79
C VAL A 107 0.14 1.17 -5.57
N ILE A 108 -0.47 2.35 -5.68
CA ILE A 108 -0.62 3.27 -4.56
C ILE A 108 -2.10 3.57 -4.40
N GLN A 109 -2.61 3.49 -3.17
CA GLN A 109 -3.96 3.93 -2.85
C GLN A 109 -3.91 5.03 -1.80
N VAL A 110 -4.54 6.16 -2.08
CA VAL A 110 -4.72 7.27 -1.15
C VAL A 110 -6.17 7.36 -0.76
N ARG A 111 -6.45 7.38 0.55
CA ARG A 111 -7.80 7.53 1.09
C ARG A 111 -7.88 8.65 2.10
N ALA A 112 -8.95 9.45 2.07
CA ALA A 112 -9.29 10.38 3.14
C ALA A 112 -10.72 10.17 3.63
N LYS A 113 -10.90 9.94 4.93
CA LYS A 113 -12.20 9.84 5.61
C LYS A 113 -12.28 10.91 6.70
N PRO A 114 -13.36 11.71 6.77
CA PRO A 114 -13.57 12.61 7.90
C PRO A 114 -13.89 11.85 9.19
N SER A 115 -13.51 12.43 10.33
CA SER A 115 -14.02 12.05 11.65
C SER A 115 -15.16 12.96 12.05
N MET A 116 -16.23 12.38 12.58
CA MET A 116 -17.39 13.11 13.10
C MET A 116 -17.21 13.48 14.57
N THR A 117 -17.58 14.71 14.96
CA THR A 117 -17.54 15.22 16.34
C THR A 117 -18.43 14.42 17.31
N TYR A 118 -19.48 13.77 16.80
CA TYR A 118 -20.52 13.14 17.62
C TYR A 118 -20.42 11.61 17.67
N GLU A 119 -19.54 11.03 16.86
CA GLU A 119 -19.23 9.62 16.92
C GLU A 119 -17.96 9.52 17.75
N ASP A 120 -17.88 8.55 18.66
CA ASP A 120 -16.68 8.31 19.47
C ASP A 120 -15.52 7.73 18.59
N GLU A 121 -15.43 8.14 17.31
CA GLU A 121 -14.39 7.81 16.33
C GLU A 121 -13.17 8.72 16.57
N ASP A 122 -12.49 8.48 17.69
CA ASP A 122 -11.34 9.27 18.13
C ASP A 122 -10.02 8.56 17.81
N GLY A 123 -9.53 8.79 16.59
CA GLY A 123 -8.15 8.49 16.22
C GLY A 123 -8.00 7.75 14.90
N ILE A 124 -6.80 7.20 14.70
CA ILE A 124 -6.49 6.34 13.56
C ILE A 124 -7.08 4.93 13.75
N ALA A 125 -7.29 4.49 15.00
CA ALA A 125 -7.74 3.12 15.28
C ALA A 125 -9.09 2.80 14.62
N GLU A 126 -10.10 3.64 14.80
CA GLU A 126 -11.42 3.43 14.20
C GLU A 126 -11.36 3.53 12.67
N PHE A 127 -10.51 4.41 12.14
CA PHE A 127 -10.27 4.51 10.71
C PHE A 127 -9.67 3.22 10.10
N LEU A 128 -8.77 2.53 10.82
CA LEU A 128 -8.26 1.22 10.41
C LEU A 128 -9.33 0.14 10.47
N GLU A 129 -10.18 0.15 11.51
CA GLU A 129 -11.29 -0.78 11.64
C GLU A 129 -12.25 -0.71 10.44
N ASP A 130 -12.40 0.44 9.80
CA ASP A 130 -13.26 0.60 8.63
C ASP A 130 -12.60 0.24 7.29
N LEU A 131 -11.32 0.58 7.13
CA LEU A 131 -10.67 0.59 5.81
C LEU A 131 -9.53 -0.42 5.63
N ARG A 132 -8.95 -0.93 6.72
CA ARG A 132 -7.83 -1.90 6.74
C ARG A 132 -7.88 -2.83 7.96
N HIS A 133 -8.82 -3.77 7.95
CA HIS A 133 -8.99 -4.77 9.03
C HIS A 133 -7.76 -5.66 9.30
N ASP A 134 -6.82 -5.72 8.36
CA ASP A 134 -5.59 -6.51 8.42
C ASP A 134 -4.45 -5.80 9.14
N VAL A 135 -4.58 -4.50 9.42
CA VAL A 135 -3.54 -3.68 10.06
C VAL A 135 -3.92 -3.42 11.51
N GLN A 136 -3.00 -3.70 12.44
CA GLN A 136 -3.18 -3.43 13.87
C GLN A 136 -2.34 -2.25 14.32
N MET A 137 -2.88 -1.43 15.23
CA MET A 137 -2.20 -0.26 15.79
C MET A 137 -0.86 -0.61 16.46
N GLU A 138 -0.76 -1.79 17.08
CA GLU A 138 0.43 -2.23 17.82
C GLU A 138 1.62 -2.62 16.93
N ASP A 139 1.35 -2.94 15.66
CA ASP A 139 2.39 -3.25 14.67
C ASP A 139 2.96 -1.97 14.03
N GLY A 140 2.27 -0.85 14.20
CA GLY A 140 2.67 0.44 13.64
C GLY A 140 3.62 1.21 14.53
N ARG A 141 4.48 2.02 13.91
CA ARG A 141 5.37 2.96 14.58
C ARG A 141 4.73 4.35 14.65
N THR A 142 4.52 4.87 15.85
CA THR A 142 4.12 6.28 16.04
C THR A 142 5.26 7.22 15.65
N VAL A 143 4.97 8.21 14.82
CA VAL A 143 5.92 9.25 14.43
C VAL A 143 5.86 10.40 15.44
N GLY A 144 6.96 10.58 16.18
CA GLY A 144 7.06 11.64 17.19
C GLY A 144 7.36 13.01 16.58
N GLY A 145 6.89 14.08 17.23
CA GLY A 145 7.21 15.46 16.83
C GLY A 145 6.28 16.07 15.78
N SER A 146 5.36 15.29 15.22
CA SER A 146 4.23 15.78 14.45
C SER A 146 3.18 16.41 15.37
N PRO A 147 2.50 17.51 14.98
CA PRO A 147 1.32 18.01 15.67
C PRO A 147 0.09 17.11 15.46
N HIS A 148 0.19 16.12 14.56
CA HIS A 148 -0.87 15.21 14.17
C HIS A 148 -0.61 13.81 14.74
N GLU A 149 -1.68 13.05 14.96
CA GLU A 149 -1.53 11.62 15.23
C GLU A 149 -1.06 10.96 13.94
N TYR A 150 0.12 10.34 13.97
CA TYR A 150 0.75 9.78 12.79
C TYR A 150 1.34 8.40 13.10
N ILE A 151 0.91 7.37 12.35
CA ILE A 151 1.37 5.99 12.46
C ILE A 151 1.80 5.46 11.09
N VAL A 152 2.89 4.72 11.09
CA VAL A 152 3.53 4.14 9.90
C VAL A 152 3.79 2.65 10.09
N TRP A 153 3.55 1.88 9.04
CA TRP A 153 3.87 0.46 8.85
C TRP A 153 4.76 0.32 7.59
N ASP A 154 5.16 -0.90 7.27
CA ASP A 154 6.10 -1.19 6.16
C ASP A 154 5.53 -0.77 4.79
N ASP A 155 4.24 -0.96 4.53
CA ASP A 155 3.56 -0.68 3.26
C ASP A 155 2.41 0.33 3.38
N TYR A 156 2.22 0.90 4.57
CA TYR A 156 1.04 1.68 4.90
C TYR A 156 1.37 2.81 5.86
N ALA A 157 0.71 3.95 5.71
CA ALA A 157 0.83 5.05 6.64
C ALA A 157 -0.51 5.79 6.75
N ALA A 158 -0.84 6.24 7.96
CA ALA A 158 -2.07 6.98 8.23
C ALA A 158 -1.80 8.16 9.17
N ILE A 159 -2.37 9.31 8.85
CA ILE A 159 -2.25 10.54 9.62
C ILE A 159 -3.64 11.12 9.88
N ARG A 160 -3.93 11.45 11.14
CA ARG A 160 -5.14 12.16 11.55
C ARG A 160 -4.81 13.62 11.79
N MET A 161 -5.49 14.49 11.06
CA MET A 161 -5.31 15.92 11.17
C MET A 161 -6.58 16.59 11.66
N GLU A 162 -6.44 17.39 12.72
CA GLU A 162 -7.54 18.22 13.21
C GLU A 162 -7.75 19.42 12.26
N CYS A 163 -9.01 19.74 12.00
CA CYS A 163 -9.41 20.93 11.25
C CYS A 163 -10.56 21.63 11.96
N ALA A 164 -10.86 22.87 11.59
CA ALA A 164 -11.99 23.59 12.17
C ALA A 164 -13.28 22.85 11.83
N GLU A 165 -14.13 22.68 12.85
CA GLU A 165 -15.36 21.94 12.72
C GLU A 165 -16.22 22.50 11.58
N ALA A 166 -16.68 21.63 10.68
CA ALA A 166 -17.66 21.98 9.66
C ALA A 166 -19.07 21.87 10.29
N PRO A 167 -19.71 22.98 10.72
CA PRO A 167 -20.89 22.92 11.59
C PRO A 167 -22.12 22.27 10.93
N GLU A 168 -22.19 22.24 9.59
CA GLU A 168 -23.29 21.60 8.87
C GLU A 168 -23.16 20.07 8.81
N ARG A 169 -21.94 19.54 8.93
CA ARG A 169 -21.64 18.11 8.80
C ARG A 169 -21.09 17.49 10.08
N GLY A 170 -20.66 18.31 11.05
CA GLY A 170 -20.08 17.87 12.30
C GLY A 170 -18.74 17.18 12.12
N PHE A 171 -17.94 17.55 11.12
CA PHE A 171 -16.61 16.97 10.91
C PHE A 171 -15.56 17.77 11.67
N SER A 172 -14.69 17.10 12.43
CA SER A 172 -13.68 17.73 13.31
C SER A 172 -12.24 17.34 13.00
N ALA A 173 -12.04 16.27 12.25
CA ALA A 173 -10.74 15.84 11.78
C ALA A 173 -10.86 15.10 10.44
N VAL A 174 -9.71 14.84 9.81
CA VAL A 174 -9.58 13.99 8.63
C VAL A 174 -8.51 12.95 8.88
N ASN A 175 -8.84 11.69 8.66
CA ASN A 175 -7.89 10.60 8.55
C ASN A 175 -7.49 10.46 7.08
N LEU A 176 -6.20 10.61 6.79
CA LEU A 176 -5.61 10.42 5.47
C LEU A 176 -4.66 9.22 5.53
N SER A 177 -4.75 8.32 4.57
CA SER A 177 -3.84 7.18 4.45
C SER A 177 -3.26 7.02 3.06
N ILE A 178 -2.10 6.39 3.02
CA ILE A 178 -1.47 5.89 1.81
C ILE A 178 -1.12 4.41 2.00
N SER A 179 -1.42 3.59 0.99
CA SER A 179 -1.04 2.18 0.94
C SER A 179 -0.24 1.89 -0.32
N LEU A 180 0.80 1.06 -0.20
CA LEU A 180 1.64 0.57 -1.27
C LEU A 180 1.27 -0.90 -1.56
N ALA A 181 0.24 -1.13 -2.37
CA ALA A 181 -0.24 -2.48 -2.68
C ALA A 181 0.79 -3.35 -3.44
N TRP A 182 1.84 -2.73 -3.98
CA TRP A 182 2.94 -3.41 -4.67
C TRP A 182 4.08 -3.83 -3.74
N ALA A 183 4.14 -3.28 -2.52
CA ALA A 183 5.16 -3.67 -1.56
C ALA A 183 4.99 -5.15 -1.21
N GLU A 184 6.02 -5.94 -1.46
CA GLU A 184 6.03 -7.34 -1.06
C GLU A 184 6.20 -7.45 0.47
N GLU A 185 5.84 -8.59 1.06
CA GLU A 185 5.86 -8.91 2.50
C GLU A 185 7.19 -8.62 3.25
N TYR A 186 8.27 -8.26 2.54
CA TYR A 186 9.59 -8.00 3.11
C TYR A 186 10.22 -6.66 2.67
N GLN A 187 9.45 -5.79 2.01
CA GLN A 187 9.91 -4.46 1.65
C GLN A 187 9.39 -3.46 2.68
N ASP A 188 10.31 -2.76 3.33
CA ASP A 188 10.02 -1.73 4.32
C ASP A 188 10.18 -0.36 3.65
N PHE A 189 9.05 0.33 3.47
CA PHE A 189 8.96 1.70 2.98
C PHE A 189 8.57 2.68 4.10
N GLY A 190 8.66 2.28 5.37
CA GLY A 190 8.17 3.09 6.48
C GLY A 190 8.84 4.46 6.54
N ASP A 191 10.16 4.54 6.34
CA ASP A 191 10.88 5.81 6.38
C ASP A 191 10.54 6.73 5.19
N GLU A 192 10.31 6.15 4.00
CA GLU A 192 9.85 6.87 2.81
C GLU A 192 8.42 7.39 2.98
N LEU A 193 7.53 6.54 3.52
CA LEU A 193 6.16 6.88 3.84
C LEU A 193 6.11 8.00 4.89
N GLU A 194 6.94 7.94 5.94
CA GLU A 194 7.13 9.00 6.94
C GLU A 194 7.47 10.33 6.32
N GLN A 195 8.48 10.34 5.46
CA GLN A 195 8.96 11.55 4.78
C GLN A 195 7.95 12.11 3.78
N PHE A 196 7.12 11.23 3.19
CA PHE A 196 6.15 11.60 2.17
C PHE A 196 4.83 12.10 2.74
N LEU A 197 4.21 11.34 3.66
CA LEU A 197 2.81 11.54 4.00
C LEU A 197 2.59 12.84 4.76
N GLN A 198 3.48 13.23 5.68
CA GLN A 198 3.29 14.46 6.46
C GLN A 198 3.17 15.71 5.57
N PRO A 199 4.14 16.07 4.71
CA PRO A 199 4.01 17.24 3.85
C PRO A 199 2.85 17.11 2.86
N TYR A 200 2.57 15.91 2.36
CA TYR A 200 1.42 15.66 1.48
C TYR A 200 0.08 15.92 2.18
N ALA A 201 -0.02 15.57 3.46
CA ALA A 201 -1.22 15.78 4.27
C ALA A 201 -1.46 17.27 4.58
N GLU A 202 -0.38 18.03 4.80
CA GLU A 202 -0.43 19.50 4.92
C GLU A 202 -0.94 20.15 3.62
N ASP A 203 -0.43 19.71 2.46
CA ASP A 203 -0.90 20.18 1.15
C ASP A 203 -2.36 19.76 0.88
N PHE A 204 -2.76 18.56 1.30
CA PHE A 204 -4.14 18.09 1.22
C PHE A 204 -5.09 18.98 2.03
N LEU A 205 -4.73 19.32 3.27
CA LEU A 205 -5.52 20.25 4.10
C LEU A 205 -5.57 21.66 3.51
N ALA A 206 -4.44 22.15 2.98
CA ALA A 206 -4.37 23.47 2.36
C ALA A 206 -5.23 23.58 1.08
N ALA A 207 -5.48 22.44 0.41
CA ALA A 207 -6.37 22.36 -0.74
C ALA A 207 -7.86 22.34 -0.36
N GLN A 208 -8.21 22.05 0.89
CA GLN A 208 -9.58 22.17 1.39
C GLN A 208 -9.96 23.63 1.61
N GLU A 209 -11.25 23.92 1.87
CA GLU A 209 -11.64 25.28 2.29
C GLU A 209 -10.81 25.72 3.50
N PRO A 210 -10.34 26.99 3.57
CA PRO A 210 -9.29 27.40 4.49
C PRO A 210 -9.56 27.03 5.96
N GLY A 211 -8.91 25.96 6.39
CA GLY A 211 -8.93 25.49 7.77
C GLY A 211 -10.17 24.71 8.20
N THR A 212 -11.11 24.38 7.31
CA THR A 212 -12.33 23.62 7.65
C THR A 212 -12.25 22.16 7.19
N CYS A 213 -12.89 21.27 7.94
CA CYS A 213 -13.15 19.90 7.52
C CYS A 213 -14.29 19.83 6.48
N ASP A 214 -14.21 20.59 5.37
CA ASP A 214 -15.19 20.53 4.27
C ASP A 214 -14.46 20.34 2.94
N PRO A 215 -14.80 19.31 2.14
CA PRO A 215 -14.22 19.14 0.82
C PRO A 215 -14.53 20.34 -0.08
N ALA A 216 -13.51 20.81 -0.81
CA ALA A 216 -13.61 21.91 -1.77
C ALA A 216 -14.53 21.61 -2.98
#